data_AF-A0A6M0V8B1-F1
#
_entry.id   AF-A0A6M0V8B1-F1
#
_cell.length_a   1.000
_cell.length_b   1.000
_cell.length_c   1.000
_cell.angle_alpha   90.00
_cell.angle_beta   90.00
_cell.angle_gamma   90.00
#
_symmetry.space_group_name_H-M   'P 1'
#
loop_
_entity.id
_entity.type
_entity.pdbx_description
1 polymer ?
#
loop_
_entity_poly.entity_id
_entity_poly.type
_entity_poly.pdbx_seq_one_letter_code
_entity_poly.pdbx_strand_id
1 'polypeptide(L)' 'DYYNNYRYQWNLKKMTPIQYRNHLLLAS' A
#
# COMPACT_ATOMS: atom_id res chain seq x y z
N ASP A 1 -12.47 -21.34 -9.20
CA ASP A 1 -12.59 -19.86 -9.24
C ASP A 1 -13.22 -19.27 -7.98
N TYR A 2 -12.45 -19.14 -6.90
CA TYR A 2 -12.95 -18.60 -5.62
C TYR A 2 -12.02 -17.51 -5.07
N TYR A 3 -11.55 -16.61 -5.93
CA TYR A 3 -10.73 -15.47 -5.50
C TYR A 3 -11.62 -14.35 -4.96
N ASN A 4 -11.99 -14.50 -3.68
CA ASN A 4 -12.09 -13.42 -2.68
C ASN A 4 -12.72 -12.08 -3.13
N ASN A 5 -14.00 -12.09 -3.53
CA ASN A 5 -14.78 -10.88 -3.85
C ASN A 5 -15.27 -10.07 -2.62
N TYR A 6 -14.89 -10.45 -1.38
CA TYR A 6 -15.30 -9.76 -0.14
C TYR A 6 -14.34 -8.66 0.33
N ARG A 7 -13.34 -8.33 -0.48
CA ARG A 7 -12.25 -7.46 -0.05
C ARG A 7 -12.61 -6.00 -0.29
N TYR A 8 -13.14 -5.33 0.74
CA TYR A 8 -13.02 -3.88 0.88
C TYR A 8 -11.53 -3.54 0.85
N GLN A 9 -11.03 -3.05 -0.29
CA GLN A 9 -9.61 -2.73 -0.50
C GLN A 9 -9.46 -1.26 -0.93
N TRP A 10 -9.92 -0.34 -0.10
CA TRP A 10 -9.63 1.08 -0.28
C TRP A 10 -9.31 1.83 1.02
N ASN A 11 -8.75 1.11 2.02
CA ASN A 11 -8.14 1.75 3.19
C ASN A 11 -6.62 1.92 3.04
N LEU A 12 -6.11 1.96 1.80
CA LEU A 12 -4.72 2.32 1.56
C LEU A 12 -4.54 3.80 1.93
N LYS A 13 -4.02 4.06 3.14
CA LYS A 13 -3.56 5.39 3.54
C LYS A 13 -2.59 5.87 2.47
N LYS A 14 -2.95 6.95 1.78
CA LYS A 14 -2.04 7.59 0.82
C LYS A 14 -0.82 8.07 1.60
N MET A 15 0.35 7.53 1.28
CA MET A 15 1.62 8.06 1.80
C MET A 15 1.91 9.41 1.15
N THR A 16 2.52 10.32 1.91
CA THR A 16 3.07 11.54 1.31
C THR A 16 4.34 11.18 0.50
N PRO A 17 4.71 11.99 -0.52
CA PRO A 17 5.89 11.71 -1.34
C PRO A 17 7.19 11.49 -0.55
N ILE A 18 7.34 12.16 0.61
CA ILE A 18 8.47 12.01 1.52
C ILE A 18 8.47 10.63 2.20
N GLN A 19 7.30 10.18 2.67
CA GLN A 19 7.17 8.86 3.31
C GLN A 19 7.48 7.72 2.34
N TYR A 20 7.04 7.85 1.08
CA TYR A 20 7.34 6.86 0.04
C TYR A 20 8.84 6.79 -0.27
N ARG A 21 9.53 7.93 -0.39
CA ARG A 21 10.98 7.97 -0.58
C ARG A 21 11.74 7.29 0.57
N ASN A 22 11.38 7.62 1.81
CA ASN A 22 12.03 7.00 2.97
C ASN A 22 11.80 5.49 3.02
N HIS A 23 10.61 5.03 2.65
CA HIS A 23 10.31 3.59 2.57
C HIS A 23 11.17 2.88 1.53
N LEU A 24 11.38 3.50 0.35
CA LEU A 24 12.26 2.96 -0.69
C LEU A 24 13.74 2.93 -0.27
N LEU A 25 14.20 3.93 0.49
CA LEU A 25 15.57 4.02 0.99
C LEU A 25 15.86 3.09 2.17
N LEU A 26 14.84 2.71 2.95
CA LEU A 26 14.97 1.75 4.05
C LEU A 26 14.86 0.29 3.58
N ALA A 27 14.27 0.07 2.40
CA ALA A 27 14.11 -1.26 1.81
C ALA A 27 15.32 -1.71 0.98
N SER A 28 16.31 -0.83 0.76
CA SER A 28 17.60 -1.13 0.12
C SER A 28 18.66 -1.51 1.14
#